data_AF-A0A959NZK7-F1
#
_entry.id   AF-A0A959NZK7-F1
#
_cell.length_a   1.000
_cell.length_b   1.000
_cell.length_c   1.000
_cell.angle_alpha   90.00
_cell.angle_beta   90.00
_cell.angle_gamma   90.00
#
_symmetry.space_group_name_H-M   'P 1'
#
loop_
_entity.id
_entity.type
_entity.pdbx_description
1 polymer ?
#
loop_
_entity_poly.entity_id
_entity_poly.type
_entity_poly.pdbx_seq_one_letter_code
_entity_poly.pdbx_strand_id
1 'polypeptide(L)'
;MNLDVYKIDGSKAGEQITLDESIFGIEPNDHVIYLTVKAHLANKRQGTSKAKERNEVRGGGRKPWKQKGRGGARAGTTRSPLWVGGGTIFGPKPRNYSQTINKKVNKLARKSALSYKAKAEQIMVVEDFNFDSPKT
;
A
#
# COMPACT_ATOMS: atom_id res chain seq x y z
N MET A 1 -20.38 22.23 13.39
CA MET A 1 -19.18 22.63 14.17
C MET A 1 -18.65 23.92 13.58
N ASN A 2 -18.43 24.96 14.37
CA ASN A 2 -18.02 26.27 13.87
C ASN A 2 -16.52 26.46 14.09
N LEU A 3 -15.79 26.87 13.05
CA LEU A 3 -14.37 27.17 13.13
C LEU A 3 -14.12 28.63 12.75
N ASP A 4 -13.24 29.29 13.51
CA ASP A 4 -12.74 30.63 13.16
C ASP A 4 -11.80 30.54 11.95
N VAL A 5 -11.90 31.52 11.05
CA VAL A 5 -10.97 31.67 9.92
C VAL A 5 -9.76 32.50 10.37
N TYR A 6 -8.57 32.00 10.07
CA TYR A 6 -7.30 32.68 10.35
C TYR A 6 -6.73 33.34 9.09
N LYS A 7 -6.12 34.51 9.26
CA LYS A 7 -5.30 35.17 8.25
C LYS A 7 -3.91 34.57 8.17
N ILE A 8 -3.17 34.89 7.10
CA ILE A 8 -1.75 34.52 6.95
C ILE A 8 -0.93 34.99 8.16
N ASP A 9 -1.27 36.16 8.71
CA ASP A 9 -0.61 36.77 9.86
C ASP A 9 -0.95 36.09 11.21
N GLY A 10 -1.80 35.06 11.21
CA GLY A 10 -2.27 34.36 12.42
C GLY A 10 -3.38 35.08 13.19
N SER A 11 -3.78 36.27 12.74
CA SER A 11 -4.94 36.99 13.29
C SER A 11 -6.26 36.34 12.87
N LYS A 12 -7.32 36.49 13.69
CA LYS A 12 -8.67 36.02 13.33
C LYS A 12 -9.27 36.96 12.28
N ALA A 13 -9.77 36.40 11.17
CA ALA A 13 -10.43 37.17 10.12
C ALA A 13 -11.81 37.70 10.54
N GLY A 14 -12.38 37.19 11.64
CA GLY A 14 -13.69 37.56 12.16
C GLY A 14 -14.86 36.79 11.54
N GLU A 15 -14.60 36.06 10.44
CA GLU A 15 -15.56 35.15 9.82
C GLU A 15 -15.48 33.76 10.45
N GLN A 16 -16.64 33.14 10.66
CA GLN A 16 -16.77 31.76 11.14
C GLN A 16 -17.37 30.89 10.05
N ILE A 17 -16.78 29.70 9.86
CA ILE A 17 -17.29 28.71 8.93
C ILE A 17 -17.93 27.56 9.68
N THR A 18 -19.17 27.27 9.31
CA THR A 18 -19.91 26.11 9.80
C THR A 18 -19.55 24.89 8.95
N LEU A 19 -18.88 23.91 9.57
CA LEU A 19 -18.62 22.61 8.94
C LEU A 19 -19.88 21.75 8.91
N ASP A 20 -20.11 21.11 7.76
CA ASP A 20 -21.22 20.18 7.52
C ASP A 20 -21.15 18.95 8.44
N GLU A 21 -22.19 18.76 9.25
CA GLU A 21 -22.32 17.66 10.20
C GLU A 21 -22.36 16.29 9.51
N SER A 22 -22.87 16.21 8.29
CA SER A 22 -22.95 14.97 7.51
C SER A 22 -21.57 14.43 7.08
N ILE A 23 -20.51 15.24 7.22
CA ILE A 23 -19.13 14.90 6.88
C ILE A 23 -18.26 14.86 8.14
N PHE A 24 -18.33 15.91 8.96
CA PHE A 24 -17.44 16.09 10.12
C PHE A 24 -18.07 15.64 11.45
N GLY A 25 -19.39 15.48 11.51
CA GLY A 25 -20.14 15.11 12.71
C GLY A 25 -20.58 13.66 12.79
N ILE A 26 -20.21 12.81 11.81
CA ILE A 26 -20.64 11.40 11.80
C ILE A 26 -20.00 10.59 12.93
N GLU A 27 -20.62 9.48 13.33
CA GLU A 27 -19.97 8.50 14.19
C GLU A 27 -18.86 7.77 13.39
N PRO A 28 -17.57 7.89 13.78
CA PRO A 28 -16.49 7.28 13.03
C PRO A 28 -16.55 5.75 13.06
N ASN A 29 -16.29 5.11 11.91
CA ASN A 29 -16.19 3.66 11.83
C ASN A 29 -14.73 3.20 11.64
N ASP A 30 -14.15 2.64 12.70
CA ASP A 30 -12.74 2.22 12.74
C ASP A 30 -12.41 1.09 11.77
N HIS A 31 -13.31 0.12 11.65
CA HIS A 31 -13.08 -1.04 10.78
C HIS A 31 -13.01 -0.60 9.31
N VAL A 32 -13.87 0.32 8.90
CA VAL A 32 -13.89 0.86 7.54
C VAL A 32 -12.64 1.69 7.25
N ILE A 33 -12.16 2.48 8.22
CA ILE A 33 -10.88 3.18 8.12
C ILE A 33 -9.74 2.19 7.94
N TYR A 34 -9.66 1.16 8.78
CA TYR A 34 -8.62 0.13 8.71
C TYR A 34 -8.60 -0.57 7.34
N LEU A 35 -9.75 -1.00 6.83
CA LEU A 35 -9.85 -1.66 5.53
C LEU A 35 -9.36 -0.76 4.40
N THR A 36 -9.78 0.51 4.39
CA THR A 36 -9.37 1.48 3.37
C THR A 36 -7.87 1.76 3.44
N VAL A 37 -7.29 1.91 4.63
CA VAL A 37 -5.83 2.09 4.80
C VAL A 37 -5.07 0.86 4.33
N LYS A 38 -5.50 -0.33 4.73
CA LYS A 38 -4.88 -1.59 4.31
C LYS A 38 -4.89 -1.75 2.79
N ALA A 39 -6.01 -1.48 2.13
CA ALA A 39 -6.10 -1.55 0.68
C ALA A 39 -5.24 -0.47 0.01
N HIS A 40 -5.23 0.76 0.52
CA HIS A 40 -4.37 1.84 0.01
C HIS A 40 -2.89 1.46 0.06
N LEU A 41 -2.43 0.92 1.19
CA LEU A 41 -1.05 0.45 1.36
C LEU A 41 -0.74 -0.74 0.47
N ALA A 42 -1.67 -1.68 0.29
CA ALA A 42 -1.50 -2.82 -0.61
C ALA A 42 -1.37 -2.36 -2.07
N ASN A 43 -2.18 -1.39 -2.50
CA ASN A 43 -2.20 -0.84 -3.86
C ASN A 43 -0.92 -0.05 -4.20
N LYS A 44 -0.23 0.50 -3.20
CA LYS A 44 1.09 1.15 -3.38
C LYS A 44 2.22 0.15 -3.68
N ARG A 45 2.00 -1.16 -3.54
CA ARG A 45 3.04 -2.17 -3.76
C ARG A 45 3.15 -2.52 -5.24
N GLN A 46 4.37 -2.42 -5.78
CA GLN A 46 4.65 -2.74 -7.18
C GLN A 46 4.66 -4.25 -7.47
N GLY A 47 5.17 -5.07 -6.54
CA GLY A 47 5.15 -6.53 -6.66
C GLY A 47 6.05 -7.14 -7.73
N THR A 48 7.22 -6.54 -8.00
CA THR A 48 8.17 -6.92 -9.07
C THR A 48 9.21 -7.98 -8.69
N SER A 49 9.04 -8.68 -7.56
CA SER A 49 9.98 -9.70 -7.10
C SER A 49 9.85 -11.00 -7.89
N LYS A 50 10.97 -11.53 -8.42
CA LYS A 50 11.03 -12.84 -9.09
C LYS A 50 12.29 -13.62 -8.71
N ALA A 51 12.18 -14.93 -8.50
CA ALA A 51 13.30 -15.86 -8.46
C ALA A 51 13.21 -16.86 -9.61
N LYS A 52 14.37 -17.30 -10.13
CA LYS A 52 14.42 -18.25 -11.24
C LYS A 52 14.00 -19.65 -10.78
N GLU A 53 12.98 -20.19 -11.43
CA GLU A 53 12.62 -21.60 -11.25
C GLU A 53 13.55 -22.54 -12.03
N ARG A 54 13.45 -23.85 -11.78
CA ARG A 54 14.31 -24.88 -12.39
C ARG A 54 14.38 -24.80 -13.93
N ASN A 55 13.28 -24.44 -14.58
CA ASN A 55 13.17 -24.29 -16.03
C ASN A 55 13.83 -23.00 -16.56
N GLU A 56 13.93 -21.96 -15.73
CA GLU A 56 14.48 -20.64 -16.08
C GLU A 56 16.00 -20.55 -15.85
N VAL A 57 16.56 -21.49 -15.08
CA VAL A 57 18.02 -21.60 -14.88
C VAL A 57 18.68 -22.13 -16.16
N ARG A 58 19.74 -21.46 -16.61
CA ARG A 58 20.57 -21.86 -17.75
C ARG A 58 21.31 -23.16 -17.41
N GLY A 59 21.11 -24.20 -18.20
CA GLY A 59 21.78 -25.49 -18.01
C GLY A 59 21.13 -26.60 -18.84
N GLY A 60 21.80 -27.76 -18.90
CA GLY A 60 21.33 -28.91 -19.69
C GLY A 60 20.15 -29.67 -19.06
N GLY A 61 19.38 -30.35 -19.91
CA GLY A 61 18.37 -31.34 -19.50
C GLY A 61 18.90 -32.77 -19.43
N ARG A 62 20.15 -32.99 -19.85
CA ARG A 62 20.78 -34.32 -19.84
C ARG A 62 20.96 -34.80 -18.41
N LYS A 63 20.63 -36.06 -18.17
CA LYS A 63 20.84 -36.72 -16.90
C LYS A 63 22.34 -36.73 -16.55
N PRO A 64 22.76 -36.28 -15.36
CA PRO A 64 24.18 -36.22 -14.99
C PRO A 64 24.88 -37.58 -15.00
N TRP A 65 24.15 -38.67 -14.70
CA TRP A 65 24.66 -40.04 -14.72
C TRP A 65 23.58 -41.11 -14.93
N LYS A 66 24.02 -42.34 -15.22
CA LYS A 66 23.16 -43.51 -15.40
C LYS A 66 22.30 -43.79 -14.15
N GLN A 67 21.13 -44.40 -14.32
CA GLN A 67 20.17 -44.66 -13.23
C GLN A 67 20.71 -45.61 -12.14
N LYS A 68 21.63 -46.52 -12.50
CA LYS A 68 22.27 -47.51 -11.63
C LYS A 68 23.74 -47.68 -12.04
N GLY A 69 24.53 -48.35 -11.20
CA GLY A 69 25.93 -48.70 -11.48
C GLY A 69 26.99 -47.64 -11.10
N ARG A 70 26.60 -46.55 -10.42
CA ARG A 70 27.51 -45.48 -9.99
C ARG A 70 27.80 -45.45 -8.47
N GLY A 71 27.02 -46.16 -7.65
CA GLY A 71 27.17 -46.18 -6.18
C GLY A 71 26.70 -44.92 -5.42
N GLY A 72 26.40 -43.81 -6.11
CA GLY A 72 25.88 -42.58 -5.50
C GLY A 72 24.35 -42.40 -5.60
N ALA A 73 23.83 -41.31 -5.02
CA ALA A 73 22.43 -40.94 -5.11
C ALA A 73 21.99 -40.69 -6.56
N ARG A 74 20.71 -40.92 -6.88
CA ARG A 74 20.17 -40.70 -8.22
C ARG A 74 19.88 -39.22 -8.45
N ALA A 75 20.29 -38.67 -9.60
CA ALA A 75 19.96 -37.31 -10.00
C ALA A 75 19.34 -37.26 -11.39
N GLY A 76 18.36 -36.37 -11.57
CA GLY A 76 17.67 -36.16 -12.85
C GLY A 76 18.30 -35.06 -13.72
N THR A 77 18.73 -33.95 -13.11
CA THR A 77 19.29 -32.78 -13.80
C THR A 77 20.18 -31.99 -12.86
N THR A 78 21.18 -31.28 -13.39
CA THR A 78 22.03 -30.36 -12.64
C THR A 78 21.30 -29.08 -12.21
N ARG A 79 20.18 -28.73 -12.87
CA ARG A 79 19.36 -27.55 -12.52
C ARG A 79 18.46 -27.78 -11.30
N SER A 80 18.57 -28.94 -10.66
CA SER A 80 17.78 -29.30 -9.50
C SER A 80 17.96 -28.28 -8.37
N PRO A 81 16.89 -27.87 -7.68
CA PRO A 81 16.97 -26.94 -6.56
C PRO A 81 17.81 -27.43 -5.38
N LEU A 82 18.04 -28.74 -5.30
CA LEU A 82 18.91 -29.34 -4.28
C LEU A 82 20.41 -29.12 -4.57
N TRP A 83 20.76 -28.63 -5.76
CA TRP A 83 22.14 -28.45 -6.20
C TRP A 83 22.54 -26.98 -6.12
N VAL A 84 23.84 -26.73 -5.88
CA VAL A 84 24.41 -25.38 -5.94
C VAL A 84 24.24 -24.82 -7.36
N GLY A 85 23.66 -23.62 -7.46
CA GLY A 85 23.34 -22.99 -8.75
C GLY A 85 22.07 -23.54 -9.43
N GLY A 86 21.31 -24.40 -8.74
CA GLY A 86 19.99 -24.86 -9.18
C GLY A 86 18.89 -23.80 -9.09
N GLY A 87 17.69 -24.15 -9.55
CA GLY A 87 16.52 -23.25 -9.45
C GLY A 87 16.01 -23.09 -8.02
N THR A 88 15.23 -22.05 -7.74
CA THR A 88 14.55 -21.87 -6.45
C THR A 88 13.17 -22.55 -6.46
N ILE A 89 12.85 -23.38 -5.45
CA ILE A 89 11.50 -23.95 -5.27
C ILE A 89 10.62 -22.89 -4.59
N PHE A 90 9.44 -22.63 -5.15
CA PHE A 90 8.43 -21.71 -4.60
C PHE A 90 8.98 -20.32 -4.22
N GLY A 91 9.90 -19.81 -5.05
CA GLY A 91 10.40 -18.45 -4.91
C GLY A 91 9.32 -17.39 -5.19
N PRO A 92 9.61 -16.11 -4.88
CA PRO A 92 8.68 -15.02 -5.17
C PRO A 92 8.38 -14.95 -6.67
N LYS A 93 7.12 -14.63 -6.99
CA LYS A 93 6.65 -14.36 -8.36
C LYS A 93 6.09 -12.95 -8.43
N PRO A 94 6.25 -12.26 -9.57
CA PRO A 94 5.59 -10.99 -9.78
C PRO A 94 4.07 -11.17 -9.64
N ARG A 95 3.44 -10.33 -8.82
CA ARG A 95 2.00 -10.43 -8.56
C ARG A 95 1.39 -9.08 -8.30
N ASN A 96 0.10 -8.98 -8.59
CA ASN A 96 -0.68 -7.80 -8.25
C ASN A 96 -1.19 -7.91 -6.80
N TYR A 97 -0.92 -6.88 -5.99
CA TYR A 97 -1.38 -6.77 -4.61
C TYR A 97 -2.68 -5.95 -4.49
N SER A 98 -3.23 -5.47 -5.61
CA SER A 98 -4.34 -4.53 -5.60
C SER A 98 -5.59 -5.13 -4.94
N GLN A 99 -6.20 -4.33 -4.07
CA GLN A 99 -7.46 -4.63 -3.39
C GLN A 99 -8.48 -3.55 -3.74
N THR A 100 -9.65 -3.99 -4.20
CA THR A 100 -10.77 -3.10 -4.50
C THR A 100 -11.72 -3.02 -3.31
N ILE A 101 -12.24 -1.82 -3.05
CA ILE A 101 -13.22 -1.55 -1.99
C ILE A 101 -14.42 -0.84 -2.61
N ASN A 102 -15.61 -1.14 -2.09
CA ASN A 102 -16.84 -0.48 -2.50
C ASN A 102 -16.75 1.04 -2.35
N LYS A 103 -17.23 1.77 -3.37
CA LYS A 103 -17.19 3.25 -3.39
C LYS A 103 -17.85 3.88 -2.17
N LYS A 104 -18.97 3.31 -1.69
CA LYS A 104 -19.69 3.77 -0.48
C LYS A 104 -18.83 3.61 0.78
N VAL A 105 -18.12 2.50 0.92
CA VAL A 105 -17.22 2.21 2.05
C VAL A 105 -16.04 3.18 2.06
N ASN A 106 -15.42 3.44 0.91
CA ASN A 106 -14.35 4.44 0.82
C ASN A 106 -14.81 5.86 1.17
N LYS A 107 -16.03 6.25 0.79
CA LYS A 107 -16.61 7.55 1.19
C LYS A 107 -16.82 7.61 2.71
N LEU A 108 -17.36 6.55 3.30
CA LEU A 108 -17.56 6.46 4.74
C LEU A 108 -16.23 6.53 5.52
N ALA A 109 -15.18 5.87 5.03
CA ALA A 109 -13.84 5.92 5.63
C ALA A 109 -13.29 7.36 5.69
N ARG A 110 -13.44 8.11 4.58
CA ARG A 110 -12.98 9.52 4.51
C ARG A 110 -13.76 10.42 5.47
N LYS A 111 -15.09 10.28 5.51
CA LYS A 111 -15.92 11.02 6.47
C LYS A 111 -15.52 10.69 7.91
N SER A 112 -15.30 9.40 8.22
CA SER A 112 -14.91 8.96 9.56
C SER A 112 -13.55 9.53 9.97
N ALA A 113 -12.59 9.56 9.05
CA ALA A 113 -11.27 10.15 9.29
C ALA A 113 -11.34 11.67 9.53
N LEU A 114 -12.16 12.39 8.75
CA LEU A 114 -12.38 13.83 8.94
C LEU A 114 -13.09 14.12 10.27
N SER A 115 -14.07 13.30 10.65
CA SER A 115 -14.74 13.44 11.94
C SER A 115 -13.80 13.21 13.12
N TYR A 116 -12.87 12.26 13.03
CA TYR A 116 -11.81 12.11 14.04
C TYR A 116 -10.96 13.38 14.20
N LYS A 117 -10.55 13.97 13.08
CA LYS A 117 -9.76 15.22 13.10
C LYS A 117 -10.56 16.39 13.66
N ALA A 118 -11.85 16.47 13.35
CA ALA A 118 -12.75 17.49 13.87
C ALA A 118 -12.93 17.34 15.40
N LYS A 119 -13.21 16.12 15.89
CA LYS A 119 -13.35 15.83 17.33
C LYS A 119 -12.09 16.12 18.14
N ALA A 120 -10.92 15.99 17.52
CA ALA A 120 -9.63 16.28 18.14
C ALA A 120 -9.19 17.74 17.97
N GLU A 121 -10.03 18.62 17.42
CA GLU A 121 -9.73 20.03 17.16
C GLU A 121 -8.48 20.25 16.27
N GLN A 122 -8.21 19.29 15.37
CA GLN A 122 -7.04 19.31 14.48
C GLN A 122 -7.34 19.89 13.09
N ILE A 123 -8.44 20.63 12.95
CA ILE A 123 -8.84 21.28 11.71
C ILE A 123 -8.76 22.78 11.91
N MET A 124 -7.94 23.44 11.10
CA MET A 124 -7.81 24.90 11.05
C MET A 124 -8.21 25.37 9.66
N VAL A 125 -8.90 26.50 9.59
CA VAL A 125 -9.27 27.14 8.34
C VAL A 125 -8.46 28.42 8.19
N VAL A 126 -7.81 28.57 7.05
CA VAL A 126 -7.03 29.75 6.68
C VAL A 126 -7.71 30.40 5.48
N GLU A 127 -7.76 31.73 5.44
CA GLU A 127 -8.22 32.48 4.27
C GLU A 127 -7.36 32.17 3.04
N ASP A 128 -7.89 32.43 1.85
CA ASP A 128 -7.13 32.20 0.62
C ASP A 128 -5.92 33.14 0.55
N PHE A 129 -4.76 32.60 0.15
CA PHE A 129 -3.50 33.35 0.11
C PHE A 129 -2.70 33.03 -1.13
N ASN A 130 -2.00 34.06 -1.63
CA ASN A 130 -1.11 33.94 -2.78
C ASN A 130 0.34 34.26 -2.38
N PHE A 131 1.27 33.59 -3.06
CA PHE A 131 2.69 33.90 -2.97
C PHE A 131 3.16 34.52 -4.29
N ASP A 132 3.83 35.67 -4.22
CA ASP A 132 4.40 36.32 -5.41
C ASP A 132 5.62 35.56 -5.96
N SER A 133 6.33 34.82 -5.10
CA SER A 133 7.45 33.95 -5.50
C SER A 133 7.48 32.70 -4.63
N PRO A 134 7.89 31.53 -5.17
CA PRO A 134 8.02 30.30 -4.40
C PRO A 134 9.23 30.40 -3.46
N LYS A 135 8.98 30.98 -2.28
CA LYS A 135 9.95 31.13 -1.20
C LYS A 135 9.53 30.24 -0.04
N THR A 136 10.48 29.44 0.44
CA THR A 136 10.31 28.49 1.55
C THR A 136 10.77 29.10 2.86
#